data_AF-A0A5C5VT56-F1
#
_entry.id   AF-A0A5C5VT56-F1
#
_cell.length_a   1.000
_cell.length_b   1.000
_cell.length_c   1.000
_cell.angle_alpha   90.00
_cell.angle_beta   90.00
_cell.angle_gamma   90.00
#
_symmetry.space_group_name_H-M   'P 1'
#
loop_
_entity.id
_entity.type
_entity.pdbx_description
1 polymer ?
#
loop_
_entity_poly.entity_id
_entity_poly.type
_entity_poly.pdbx_seq_one_letter_code
_entity_poly.pdbx_strand_id
1 'polypeptide(L)'
;MLKIFATLASFVMFAAVLWFMTKDMKPASERDVMIGAGFGGVSNGVIVMHLAIPAAMFNADPPKMTESGAQQWDDWIKAKFELRDNAGKPLAWRRRGASDIVDGVHGSLAEWYLEAQLKPGEKYQFDFVSNIATGRRYRDVFTPPSDKCMQTLALKPLKK
;
A
#
# COMPACT_ATOMS: atom_id res chain seq x y z
N MET A 1 46.73 18.35 22.48
CA MET A 1 46.71 17.14 21.62
C MET A 1 45.71 16.09 22.10
N LEU A 2 45.68 15.69 23.39
CA LEU A 2 44.78 14.63 23.90
C LEU A 2 43.26 14.85 23.63
N LYS A 3 42.78 16.10 23.73
CA LYS A 3 41.37 16.45 23.43
C LYS A 3 40.98 16.22 21.96
N ILE A 4 41.92 16.42 21.02
CA ILE A 4 41.67 16.25 19.58
C ILE A 4 41.51 14.75 19.25
N PHE A 5 42.32 13.90 19.88
CA PHE A 5 42.22 12.43 19.73
C PHE A 5 40.91 11.88 20.31
N ALA A 6 40.46 12.38 21.47
CA ALA A 6 39.19 11.97 22.06
C ALA A 6 38.00 12.33 21.15
N THR A 7 37.98 13.54 20.59
CA THR A 7 36.93 13.98 19.65
C THR A 7 36.93 13.14 18.37
N LEU A 8 38.11 12.82 17.81
CA LEU A 8 38.21 11.98 16.62
C LEU A 8 37.69 10.56 16.88
N ALA A 9 38.03 9.97 18.03
CA ALA A 9 37.57 8.64 18.43
C ALA A 9 36.04 8.60 18.59
N SER A 10 35.44 9.64 19.17
CA SER A 10 33.98 9.76 19.28
C SER A 10 33.29 9.88 17.90
N PHE A 11 33.88 10.61 16.96
CA PHE A 11 33.35 10.69 15.59
C PHE A 11 33.42 9.36 14.86
N VAL A 12 34.51 8.61 15.02
CA VAL A 12 34.66 7.28 14.41
C VAL A 12 33.65 6.30 15.00
N MET A 13 33.41 6.31 16.31
CA MET A 13 32.38 5.49 16.94
C MET A 13 30.96 5.86 16.45
N PHE A 14 30.65 7.16 16.35
CA PHE A 14 29.35 7.61 15.85
C PHE A 14 29.12 7.20 14.39
N ALA A 15 30.13 7.34 13.54
CA ALA A 15 30.08 6.91 12.15
C ALA A 15 29.92 5.39 12.02
N ALA A 16 30.61 4.60 12.87
CA ALA A 16 30.45 3.15 12.90
C ALA A 16 29.02 2.74 13.32
N VAL A 17 28.46 3.38 14.35
CA VAL A 17 27.07 3.12 14.80
C VAL A 17 26.08 3.45 13.68
N LEU A 18 26.21 4.61 13.03
CA LEU A 18 25.36 4.97 11.89
C LEU A 18 25.48 3.96 10.75
N TRP A 19 26.69 3.54 10.40
CA TRP A 19 26.90 2.54 9.36
C TRP A 19 26.25 1.20 9.71
N PHE A 20 26.41 0.71 10.95
CA PHE A 20 25.75 -0.52 11.41
C PHE A 20 24.23 -0.40 11.42
N MET A 21 23.68 0.79 11.72
CA MET A 21 22.24 1.03 11.66
C MET A 21 21.69 1.06 10.23
N THR A 22 22.48 1.54 9.26
CA THR A 22 21.99 1.74 7.89
C THR A 22 22.37 0.64 6.90
N LYS A 23 23.40 -0.17 7.18
CA LYS A 23 23.96 -1.13 6.20
C LYS A 23 22.96 -2.17 5.68
N ASP A 24 21.98 -2.54 6.50
CA ASP A 24 20.94 -3.52 6.15
C ASP A 24 19.60 -2.87 5.77
N MET A 25 19.53 -1.52 5.78
CA MET A 25 18.33 -0.80 5.37
C MET A 25 18.24 -0.81 3.85
N LYS A 26 17.28 -1.59 3.32
CA LYS A 26 16.93 -1.50 1.89
C LYS A 26 16.64 -0.04 1.51
N PRO A 27 17.12 0.43 0.34
CA PRO A 27 16.72 1.70 -0.23
C PRO A 27 15.19 1.82 -0.20
N ALA A 28 14.64 3.02 0.02
CA ALA A 28 13.19 3.22 0.06
C ALA A 28 12.48 2.69 -1.21
N SER A 29 13.20 2.60 -2.33
CA SER A 29 12.75 2.01 -3.58
C SER A 29 12.57 0.50 -3.61
N GLU A 30 13.17 -0.21 -2.65
CA GLU A 30 13.19 -1.67 -2.57
C GLU A 30 12.40 -2.20 -1.37
N ARG A 31 11.74 -1.31 -0.63
CA ARG A 31 10.87 -1.69 0.48
C ARG A 31 9.50 -2.07 -0.04
N ASP A 32 8.92 -3.09 0.57
CA ASP A 32 7.55 -3.50 0.30
C ASP A 32 6.60 -2.41 0.81
N VAL A 33 5.51 -2.19 0.08
CA VAL A 33 4.42 -1.33 0.52
C VAL A 33 3.42 -2.21 1.22
N MET A 34 3.13 -1.89 2.49
CA MET A 34 2.16 -2.61 3.30
C MET A 34 0.81 -1.90 3.20
N ILE A 35 -0.22 -2.59 2.70
CA ILE A 35 -1.58 -2.04 2.60
C ILE A 35 -2.54 -2.97 3.35
N GLY A 36 -3.32 -2.40 4.27
CA GLY A 36 -4.36 -3.15 4.97
C GLY A 36 -5.52 -3.50 4.04
N ALA A 37 -5.94 -4.76 4.07
CA ALA A 37 -7.11 -5.26 3.37
C ALA A 37 -8.00 -6.01 4.35
N GLY A 38 -9.29 -5.67 4.34
CA GLY A 38 -10.34 -6.45 4.99
C GLY A 38 -11.04 -7.34 3.98
N PHE A 39 -11.30 -8.57 4.35
CA PHE A 39 -12.09 -9.52 3.58
C PHE A 39 -13.34 -9.89 4.38
N GLY A 40 -14.50 -9.79 3.74
CA GLY A 40 -15.75 -10.34 4.26
C GLY A 40 -15.77 -11.86 4.19
N GLY A 41 -16.72 -12.49 4.87
CA GLY A 41 -17.01 -13.91 4.63
C GLY A 41 -17.66 -14.13 3.27
N VAL A 42 -17.62 -15.38 2.78
CA VAL A 42 -18.33 -15.75 1.54
C VAL A 42 -19.83 -15.55 1.72
N SER A 43 -20.43 -14.72 0.87
CA SER A 43 -21.88 -14.53 0.78
C SER A 43 -22.31 -14.52 -0.67
N ASN A 44 -23.27 -15.37 -1.04
CA ASN A 44 -23.75 -15.54 -2.41
C ASN A 44 -22.61 -15.80 -3.44
N GLY A 45 -21.58 -16.54 -3.04
CA GLY A 45 -20.42 -16.84 -3.89
C GLY A 45 -19.45 -15.68 -4.11
N VAL A 46 -19.59 -14.61 -3.33
CA VAL A 46 -18.76 -13.41 -3.40
C VAL A 46 -18.10 -13.14 -2.05
N ILE A 47 -16.84 -12.69 -2.09
CA ILE A 47 -16.12 -12.11 -0.97
C ILE A 47 -15.98 -10.61 -1.25
N VAL A 48 -16.48 -9.78 -0.35
CA VAL A 48 -16.27 -8.33 -0.43
C VAL A 48 -14.91 -8.01 0.19
N MET A 49 -14.05 -7.33 -0.57
CA MET A 49 -12.74 -6.87 -0.11
C MET A 49 -12.74 -5.36 0.05
N HIS A 50 -12.28 -4.86 1.18
CA HIS A 50 -12.05 -3.43 1.43
C HIS A 50 -10.55 -3.18 1.59
N LEU A 51 -9.95 -2.44 0.66
CA LEU A 51 -8.58 -1.96 0.77
C LEU A 51 -8.56 -0.63 1.51
N ALA A 52 -7.78 -0.53 2.58
CA ALA A 52 -7.67 0.66 3.41
C ALA A 52 -6.70 1.67 2.76
N ILE A 53 -7.17 2.89 2.48
CA ILE A 53 -6.36 3.92 1.85
C ILE A 53 -5.96 4.99 2.88
N PRO A 54 -4.69 5.03 3.31
CA PRO A 54 -4.21 6.03 4.25
C PRO A 54 -3.95 7.38 3.58
N ALA A 55 -4.07 8.46 4.36
CA ALA A 55 -3.81 9.84 3.91
C ALA A 55 -2.47 10.00 3.18
N ALA A 56 -1.44 9.30 3.66
CA ALA A 56 -0.09 9.37 3.11
C ALA A 56 -0.02 9.00 1.61
N MET A 57 -0.90 8.13 1.11
CA MET A 57 -0.86 7.70 -0.31
C MET A 57 -1.28 8.80 -1.27
N PHE A 58 -2.32 9.58 -0.93
CA PHE A 58 -2.79 10.67 -1.77
C PHE A 58 -2.17 12.02 -1.38
N ASN A 59 -1.61 12.19 -0.19
CA ASN A 59 -0.82 13.39 0.11
C ASN A 59 0.51 13.42 -0.66
N ALA A 60 1.09 12.25 -0.96
CA ALA A 60 2.32 12.15 -1.75
C ALA A 60 2.13 12.38 -3.24
N ASP A 61 0.95 12.06 -3.78
CA ASP A 61 0.58 12.27 -5.18
C ASP A 61 -0.94 12.45 -5.26
N PRO A 62 -1.45 13.69 -5.08
CA PRO A 62 -2.88 13.95 -4.91
C PRO A 62 -3.68 13.81 -6.21
N PRO A 63 -5.01 13.58 -6.11
CA PRO A 63 -5.89 13.68 -7.27
C PRO A 63 -5.80 15.07 -7.88
N LYS A 64 -5.92 15.13 -9.21
CA LYS A 64 -6.07 16.40 -9.92
C LYS A 64 -7.37 17.09 -9.51
N MET A 65 -7.40 18.41 -9.67
CA MET A 65 -8.59 19.21 -9.49
C MET A 65 -9.27 19.44 -10.84
N THR A 66 -10.60 19.44 -10.86
CA THR A 66 -11.38 19.99 -11.97
C THR A 66 -11.26 21.51 -12.01
N GLU A 67 -11.72 22.13 -13.09
CA GLU A 67 -11.82 23.60 -13.20
C GLU A 67 -12.72 24.20 -12.11
N SER A 68 -13.70 23.45 -11.62
CA SER A 68 -14.58 23.82 -10.50
C SER A 68 -13.95 23.61 -9.11
N GLY A 69 -12.70 23.13 -9.03
CA GLY A 69 -11.99 22.89 -7.78
C GLY A 69 -12.34 21.57 -7.07
N ALA A 70 -13.05 20.66 -7.73
CA ALA A 70 -13.37 19.34 -7.18
C ALA A 70 -12.26 18.32 -7.45
N GLN A 71 -11.99 17.43 -6.52
CA GLN A 71 -10.97 16.39 -6.67
C GLN A 71 -11.44 15.25 -7.60
N GLN A 72 -10.62 14.91 -8.59
CA GLN A 72 -10.86 13.84 -9.57
C GLN A 72 -10.42 12.47 -9.03
N TRP A 73 -11.16 11.96 -8.05
CA TRP A 73 -10.81 10.73 -7.35
C TRP A 73 -10.87 9.47 -8.22
N ASP A 74 -11.85 9.35 -9.11
CA ASP A 74 -12.03 8.14 -9.92
C ASP A 74 -10.87 7.95 -10.92
N ASP A 75 -10.43 9.04 -11.54
CA ASP A 75 -9.28 9.02 -12.45
C ASP A 75 -7.98 8.73 -11.69
N TRP A 76 -7.85 9.30 -10.49
CA TRP A 76 -6.74 9.00 -9.60
C TRP A 76 -6.72 7.52 -9.22
N ILE A 77 -7.85 6.94 -8.81
CA ILE A 77 -7.95 5.52 -8.44
C ILE A 77 -7.56 4.63 -9.63
N LYS A 78 -8.10 4.89 -10.82
CA LYS A 78 -7.79 4.12 -12.04
C LYS A 78 -6.30 4.20 -12.43
N ALA A 79 -5.66 5.33 -12.22
CA ALA A 79 -4.23 5.49 -12.51
C ALA A 79 -3.33 4.80 -11.48
N LYS A 80 -3.84 4.58 -10.27
CA LYS A 80 -3.07 4.14 -9.10
C LYS A 80 -3.24 2.68 -8.76
N PHE A 81 -4.44 2.14 -8.93
CA PHE A 81 -4.82 0.83 -8.44
C PHE A 81 -5.38 -0.01 -9.57
N GLU A 82 -4.87 -1.23 -9.69
CA GLU A 82 -5.37 -2.20 -10.63
C GLU A 82 -5.47 -3.56 -9.95
N LEU A 83 -6.67 -4.14 -9.99
CA LEU A 83 -6.94 -5.49 -9.49
C LEU A 83 -7.33 -6.35 -10.67
N ARG A 84 -6.72 -7.54 -10.77
CA ARG A 84 -7.02 -8.50 -11.83
C ARG A 84 -7.34 -9.86 -11.25
N ASP A 85 -8.29 -10.56 -11.88
CA ASP A 85 -8.56 -11.98 -11.60
C ASP A 85 -7.46 -12.88 -12.18
N ASN A 86 -7.62 -14.19 -11.97
CA ASN A 86 -6.69 -15.21 -12.47
C ASN A 86 -6.62 -15.25 -14.02
N ALA A 87 -7.64 -14.74 -14.72
CA ALA A 87 -7.65 -14.61 -16.18
C ALA A 87 -7.02 -13.29 -16.67
N GLY A 88 -6.56 -12.44 -15.75
CA GLY A 88 -5.97 -11.14 -16.06
C GLY A 88 -7.01 -10.05 -16.36
N LYS A 89 -8.30 -10.31 -16.16
CA LYS A 89 -9.37 -9.34 -16.37
C LYS A 89 -9.37 -8.33 -15.22
N PRO A 90 -9.44 -7.01 -15.51
CA PRO A 90 -9.51 -6.00 -14.47
C PRO A 90 -10.85 -6.03 -13.73
N LEU A 91 -10.79 -5.86 -12.41
CA LEU A 91 -11.94 -5.67 -11.53
C LEU A 91 -12.12 -4.18 -11.25
N ALA A 92 -13.37 -3.76 -11.14
CA ALA A 92 -13.70 -2.40 -10.78
C ALA A 92 -13.51 -2.18 -9.28
N TRP A 93 -12.94 -1.03 -8.94
CA TRP A 93 -12.90 -0.51 -7.59
C TRP A 93 -14.06 0.45 -7.35
N ARG A 94 -14.67 0.38 -6.18
CA ARG A 94 -15.64 1.36 -5.71
C ARG A 94 -15.12 2.07 -4.47
N ARG A 95 -15.10 3.40 -4.49
CA ARG A 95 -14.71 4.19 -3.31
C ARG A 95 -15.81 4.16 -2.25
N ARG A 96 -15.43 3.96 -0.99
CA ARG A 96 -16.30 3.97 0.19
C ARG A 96 -15.72 4.85 1.30
N GLY A 97 -16.57 5.61 1.97
CA GLY A 97 -16.17 6.42 3.14
C GLY A 97 -16.02 5.62 4.43
N ALA A 98 -16.61 4.42 4.50
CA ALA A 98 -16.58 3.55 5.68
C ALA A 98 -16.48 2.07 5.27
N SER A 99 -16.03 1.23 6.20
CA SER A 99 -16.01 -0.23 6.06
C SER A 99 -16.66 -0.86 7.28
N ASP A 100 -17.48 -1.88 7.05
CA ASP A 100 -18.05 -2.80 8.05
C ASP A 100 -17.19 -4.08 8.24
N ILE A 101 -16.10 -4.17 7.47
CA ILE A 101 -15.14 -5.28 7.50
C ILE A 101 -13.87 -4.87 8.24
N VAL A 102 -13.35 -3.67 7.93
CA VAL A 102 -12.18 -3.11 8.56
C VAL A 102 -12.60 -2.34 9.82
N ASP A 103 -12.61 -3.03 10.95
CA ASP A 103 -12.73 -2.36 12.24
C ASP A 103 -11.48 -1.50 12.48
N GLY A 104 -11.66 -0.21 12.80
CA GLY A 104 -10.60 0.79 13.00
C GLY A 104 -9.58 0.48 14.12
N VAL A 105 -9.59 -0.74 14.64
CA VAL A 105 -8.77 -1.26 15.76
C VAL A 105 -7.38 -1.73 15.27
N HIS A 106 -7.17 -1.93 13.97
CA HIS A 106 -5.89 -2.45 13.42
C HIS A 106 -5.04 -1.41 12.68
N GLY A 107 -4.77 -0.28 13.34
CA GLY A 107 -3.56 0.53 13.12
C GLY A 107 -3.42 1.27 11.78
N SER A 108 -4.33 1.08 10.83
CA SER A 108 -4.40 1.89 9.61
C SER A 108 -5.38 3.03 9.84
N LEU A 109 -4.86 4.25 9.96
CA LEU A 109 -5.65 5.49 9.80
C LEU A 109 -6.08 5.61 8.33
N ALA A 110 -7.01 4.74 7.94
CA ALA A 110 -7.61 4.79 6.62
C ALA A 110 -8.55 5.99 6.57
N GLU A 111 -8.34 6.84 5.58
CA GLU A 111 -9.22 7.98 5.33
C GLU A 111 -10.48 7.54 4.59
N TRP A 112 -10.36 6.49 3.77
CA TRP A 112 -11.44 5.88 3.02
C TRP A 112 -10.98 4.50 2.49
N TYR A 113 -11.90 3.77 1.85
CA TYR A 113 -11.67 2.40 1.40
C TYR A 113 -11.97 2.21 -0.08
N LEU A 114 -11.30 1.25 -0.72
CA LEU A 114 -11.68 0.71 -2.02
C LEU A 114 -12.34 -0.65 -1.83
N GLU A 115 -13.56 -0.78 -2.33
CA GLU A 115 -14.34 -2.01 -2.34
C GLU A 115 -14.20 -2.72 -3.69
N ALA A 116 -13.93 -4.03 -3.65
CA ALA A 116 -14.03 -4.94 -4.78
C ALA A 116 -14.77 -6.22 -4.40
N GLN A 117 -15.38 -6.86 -5.38
CA GLN A 117 -16.04 -8.16 -5.23
C GLN A 117 -15.17 -9.25 -5.83
N LEU A 118 -14.80 -10.23 -5.02
CA LEU A 118 -13.93 -11.34 -5.38
C LEU A 118 -14.71 -12.64 -5.34
N LYS A 119 -14.20 -13.66 -6.02
CA LYS A 119 -14.69 -15.03 -5.91
C LYS A 119 -13.83 -15.83 -4.94
N PRO A 120 -14.43 -16.72 -4.14
CA PRO A 120 -13.69 -17.58 -3.23
C PRO A 120 -12.76 -18.54 -3.99
N GLY A 121 -11.55 -18.75 -3.45
CA GLY A 121 -10.58 -19.69 -3.99
C GLY A 121 -9.84 -19.24 -5.26
N GLU A 122 -10.21 -18.10 -5.86
CA GLU A 122 -9.48 -17.55 -7.00
C GLU A 122 -8.23 -16.79 -6.57
N LYS A 123 -7.22 -16.78 -7.45
CA LYS A 123 -6.01 -15.96 -7.27
C LYS A 123 -6.21 -14.60 -7.92
N TYR A 124 -5.79 -13.55 -7.22
CA TYR A 124 -5.87 -12.18 -7.69
C TYR A 124 -4.49 -11.54 -7.70
N GLN A 125 -4.30 -10.64 -8.66
CA GLN A 125 -3.13 -9.78 -8.75
C GLN A 125 -3.55 -8.34 -8.44
N PHE A 126 -2.87 -7.72 -7.49
CA PHE A 126 -3.10 -6.33 -7.14
C PHE A 126 -1.84 -5.50 -7.40
N ASP A 127 -1.99 -4.50 -8.26
CA ASP A 127 -0.93 -3.56 -8.65
C ASP A 127 -1.22 -2.16 -8.07
N PHE A 128 -0.18 -1.53 -7.56
CA PHE A 128 -0.21 -0.17 -7.03
C PHE A 128 0.89 0.72 -7.63
N VAL A 129 0.55 1.94 -8.03
CA VAL A 129 1.50 2.96 -8.52
C VAL A 129 1.69 4.05 -7.48
N SER A 130 2.77 3.98 -6.70
CA SER A 130 3.05 4.94 -5.61
C SER A 130 3.06 6.40 -6.04
N ASN A 131 3.75 6.71 -7.14
CA ASN A 131 3.85 8.03 -7.73
C ASN A 131 3.85 7.88 -9.25
N ILE A 132 2.89 8.54 -9.92
CA ILE A 132 2.68 8.42 -11.36
C ILE A 132 3.89 8.94 -12.14
N ALA A 133 4.49 10.05 -11.70
CA ALA A 133 5.67 10.64 -12.35
C ALA A 133 6.89 9.70 -12.29
N THR A 134 7.08 8.98 -11.18
CA THR A 134 8.16 7.99 -11.08
C THR A 134 7.84 6.68 -11.81
N GLY A 135 6.56 6.41 -12.04
CA GLY A 135 6.05 5.16 -12.61
C GLY A 135 6.35 3.92 -11.77
N ARG A 136 6.72 4.07 -10.49
CA ARG A 136 7.10 2.94 -9.64
C ARG A 136 5.87 2.12 -9.27
N ARG A 137 5.86 0.87 -9.73
CA ARG A 137 4.78 -0.09 -9.52
C ARG A 137 5.16 -1.12 -8.47
N TYR A 138 4.17 -1.51 -7.70
CA TYR A 138 4.25 -2.58 -6.71
C TYR A 138 3.17 -3.60 -7.01
N ARG A 139 3.41 -4.86 -6.66
CA ARG A 139 2.48 -5.96 -6.91
C ARG A 139 2.43 -6.91 -5.73
N ASP A 140 1.23 -7.35 -5.40
CA ASP A 140 1.01 -8.54 -4.61
C ASP A 140 0.10 -9.52 -5.35
N VAL A 141 0.23 -10.80 -5.04
CA VAL A 141 -0.63 -11.86 -5.57
C VAL A 141 -1.15 -12.66 -4.40
N PHE A 142 -2.46 -12.67 -4.23
CA PHE A 142 -3.11 -13.27 -3.06
C PHE A 142 -4.33 -14.11 -3.48
N THR A 143 -4.79 -14.94 -2.55
CA THR A 143 -6.08 -15.63 -2.64
C THR A 143 -6.91 -15.15 -1.46
N PRO A 144 -8.13 -14.62 -1.68
CA PRO A 144 -8.91 -14.08 -0.60
C PRO A 144 -9.32 -15.21 0.35
N PRO A 145 -9.23 -14.98 1.67
CA PRO A 145 -9.67 -15.94 2.67
C PRO A 145 -11.19 -16.11 2.58
N SER A 146 -11.67 -17.32 2.88
CA SER A 146 -13.11 -17.61 2.88
C SER A 146 -13.84 -17.03 4.10
N ASP A 147 -13.12 -16.83 5.21
CA ASP A 147 -13.64 -16.27 6.43
C ASP A 147 -13.39 -14.76 6.51
N LYS A 148 -14.27 -14.05 7.23
CA LYS A 148 -14.08 -12.62 7.49
C LYS A 148 -12.77 -12.40 8.25
N CYS A 149 -11.84 -11.64 7.69
CA CYS A 149 -10.60 -11.32 8.38
C CYS A 149 -9.91 -10.07 7.85
N MET A 150 -8.87 -9.65 8.57
CA MET A 150 -7.95 -8.60 8.18
C MET A 150 -6.62 -9.22 7.75
N GLN A 151 -6.05 -8.71 6.66
CA GLN A 151 -4.73 -9.09 6.18
C GLN A 151 -3.96 -7.84 5.73
N THR A 152 -2.64 -7.88 5.85
CA THR A 152 -1.77 -6.90 5.22
C THR A 152 -1.25 -7.47 3.91
N LEU A 153 -1.52 -6.77 2.81
CA LEU A 153 -0.93 -7.06 1.50
C LEU A 153 0.47 -6.44 1.46
N ALA A 154 1.46 -7.27 1.14
CA ALA A 154 2.87 -6.89 1.12
C ALA A 154 3.31 -6.69 -0.34
N LEU A 155 3.01 -5.52 -0.91
CA LEU A 155 3.27 -5.28 -2.31
C LEU A 155 4.76 -5.10 -2.56
N LYS A 156 5.29 -5.95 -3.43
CA LYS A 156 6.71 -5.96 -3.80
C LYS A 156 6.96 -5.02 -4.97
N PRO A 157 8.07 -4.27 -4.99
CA PRO A 157 8.42 -3.42 -6.12
C PRO A 157 8.62 -4.27 -7.39
N LEU A 158 8.00 -3.86 -8.48
CA LEU A 158 8.28 -4.43 -9.80
C LEU A 158 9.57 -3.82 -10.32
N LYS A 159 10.53 -4.67 -10.72
CA LYS A 159 11.74 -4.21 -11.41
C LYS A 159 11.33 -3.55 -12.73
N LYS A 160 11.85 -2.34 -12.98
CA LYS A 160 11.71 -1.67 -14.27
C LYS A 160 12.51 -2.40 -15.34
#